data_AF-A0A7M4FWB9-F1
#
_entry.id   AF-A0A7M4FWB9-F1
#
_cell.length_a   1.000
_cell.length_b   1.000
_cell.length_c   1.000
_cell.angle_alpha   90.00
_cell.angle_beta   90.00
_cell.angle_gamma   90.00
#
_symmetry.space_group_name_H-M   'P 1'
#
loop_
_entity.id
_entity.type
_entity.pdbx_description
1 polymer ?
#
loop_
_entity_poly.entity_id
_entity_poly.type
_entity_poly.pdbx_seq_one_letter_code
_entity_poly.pdbx_strand_id
1 'polypeptide(L)'
;LSPFLTLMHVWSLPPGKIIGGREARPHSRPYMAFLDGRRGEMKYMCGGSLVHEHFVLTAGDSGGPLVCDRVVQGIISWGPDNATPPEVYTKVSRFIPWIKKELAKLKKPLDIPGFFS
;
A
#
# COMPACT_ATOMS: atom_id res chain seq x y z
N LEU A 1 -18.14 -6.48 -40.63
CA LEU A 1 -17.30 -5.48 -39.91
C LEU A 1 -16.60 -6.23 -38.78
N SER A 2 -15.28 -6.33 -38.83
CA SER A 2 -14.46 -7.40 -38.26
C SER A 2 -13.94 -7.05 -36.84
N PRO A 3 -13.83 -8.02 -35.89
CA PRO A 3 -13.41 -7.78 -34.49
C PRO A 3 -11.93 -7.41 -34.31
N PHE A 4 -11.18 -7.23 -35.39
CA PHE A 4 -9.74 -6.92 -35.35
C PHE A 4 -9.39 -5.45 -35.07
N LEU A 5 -10.36 -4.51 -35.16
CA LEU A 5 -10.07 -3.08 -34.96
C LEU A 5 -9.96 -2.63 -33.48
N THR A 6 -10.45 -3.42 -32.52
CA THR A 6 -10.40 -3.07 -31.09
C THR A 6 -9.07 -3.41 -30.41
N LEU A 7 -8.21 -4.24 -31.03
CA LEU A 7 -6.90 -4.61 -30.47
C LEU A 7 -5.78 -3.61 -30.79
N MET A 8 -5.93 -2.73 -31.79
CA MET A 8 -4.87 -1.79 -32.19
C MET A 8 -4.76 -0.54 -31.30
N HIS A 9 -5.75 -0.25 -30.45
CA HIS A 9 -5.67 0.91 -29.54
C HIS A 9 -4.93 0.64 -28.22
N VAL A 10 -4.53 -0.61 -27.95
CA VAL A 10 -3.85 -0.99 -26.70
C VAL A 10 -2.32 -0.93 -26.83
N TRP A 11 -1.78 -0.88 -28.05
CA TRP A 11 -0.34 -1.10 -28.32
C TRP A 11 0.52 0.17 -28.50
N SER A 12 0.01 1.37 -28.23
CA SER A 12 0.78 2.61 -28.44
C SER A 12 0.85 3.51 -27.20
N LEU A 13 1.11 2.93 -26.04
CA LEU A 13 1.48 3.72 -24.85
C LEU A 13 3.01 3.72 -24.71
N PRO A 14 3.68 4.88 -24.86
CA PRO A 14 5.12 4.97 -24.70
C PRO A 14 5.53 4.46 -23.30
N PRO A 15 6.74 3.87 -23.17
CA PRO A 15 7.28 3.49 -21.86
C PRO A 15 7.30 4.72 -20.94
N GLY A 16 6.61 4.65 -19.80
CA GLY A 16 6.53 5.75 -18.83
C GLY A 16 5.24 6.58 -18.87
N LYS A 17 4.26 6.23 -19.71
CA LYS A 17 2.95 6.89 -19.68
C LYS A 17 2.17 6.52 -18.42
N ILE A 18 1.97 7.49 -17.54
CA ILE A 18 1.14 7.36 -16.33
C ILE A 18 -0.32 7.17 -16.75
N ILE A 19 -0.90 6.00 -16.47
CA ILE A 19 -2.29 5.67 -16.80
C ILE A 19 -3.20 6.24 -15.71
N GLY A 20 -4.12 7.14 -16.08
CA GLY A 20 -5.08 7.76 -15.16
C GLY A 20 -4.50 8.85 -14.23
N GLY A 21 -3.23 9.22 -14.37
CA GLY A 21 -2.55 10.19 -13.51
C GLY A 21 -2.03 11.43 -14.25
N ARG A 22 -1.50 12.40 -13.48
CA ARG A 22 -0.78 13.57 -13.99
C ARG A 22 0.68 13.47 -13.57
N GLU A 23 1.60 13.81 -14.47
CA GLU A 23 3.03 13.89 -14.15
C GLU A 23 3.26 14.87 -13.00
N ALA A 24 4.02 14.43 -11.99
CA ALA A 24 4.35 15.28 -10.85
C ALA A 24 5.39 16.33 -11.26
N ARG A 25 5.36 17.51 -10.61
CA ARG A 25 6.45 18.48 -10.79
C ARG A 25 7.76 17.86 -10.29
N PRO A 26 8.88 18.04 -11.00
CA PRO A 26 10.19 17.55 -10.54
C PRO A 26 10.45 17.92 -9.07
N HIS A 27 10.90 16.95 -8.27
CA HIS A 27 11.20 17.08 -6.83
C HIS A 27 10.03 17.48 -5.92
N SER A 28 8.80 17.62 -6.43
CA SER A 28 7.66 18.04 -5.58
C SER A 28 7.11 16.92 -4.70
N ARG A 29 7.66 15.71 -4.79
CA ARG A 29 7.21 14.51 -4.09
C ARG A 29 8.40 13.72 -3.50
N PRO A 30 9.13 14.30 -2.54
CA PRO A 30 10.38 13.74 -2.04
C PRO A 30 10.23 12.39 -1.31
N TYR A 31 9.02 12.10 -0.81
CA TYR A 31 8.72 10.86 -0.09
C TYR A 31 8.19 9.76 -1.02
N MET A 32 8.08 9.99 -2.33
CA MET A 32 7.51 9.01 -3.24
C MET A 32 8.57 8.13 -3.87
N ALA A 33 8.44 6.82 -3.69
CA ALA A 33 9.22 5.82 -4.38
C ALA A 33 8.39 5.20 -5.51
N PHE A 34 8.99 5.08 -6.69
CA PHE A 34 8.45 4.33 -7.81
C PHE A 34 9.50 3.32 -8.25
N LEU A 35 9.12 2.04 -8.30
CA LEU A 35 9.95 0.96 -8.78
C LEU A 35 9.32 0.40 -10.05
N ASP A 36 10.09 0.41 -11.13
CA ASP A 36 9.75 -0.24 -12.39
C ASP A 36 10.74 -1.38 -12.61
N GLY A 37 10.23 -2.60 -12.75
CA GLY A 37 11.05 -3.80 -12.89
C GLY A 37 10.47 -4.80 -13.87
N ARG A 38 11.29 -5.79 -14.23
CA ARG A 38 10.86 -6.92 -15.07
C ARG A 38 11.25 -8.24 -14.42
N ARG A 39 10.37 -9.23 -14.53
CA ARG A 39 10.62 -10.63 -14.17
C ARG A 39 10.24 -11.50 -15.37
N GLY A 40 11.25 -11.90 -16.14
CA GLY A 40 11.03 -12.49 -17.47
C GLY A 40 10.38 -11.47 -18.41
N GLU A 41 9.30 -11.86 -19.09
CA GLU A 41 8.50 -10.95 -19.92
C GLU A 41 7.51 -10.10 -19.12
N MET A 42 7.28 -10.40 -17.83
CA MET A 42 6.33 -9.67 -17.00
C MET A 42 6.96 -8.38 -16.47
N LYS A 43 6.38 -7.25 -16.85
CA LYS A 43 6.67 -5.93 -16.26
C LYS A 43 5.86 -5.76 -14.98
N TYR A 44 6.49 -5.28 -13.90
CA TYR A 44 5.80 -4.91 -12.68
C TYR A 44 6.16 -3.47 -12.30
N MET A 45 5.17 -2.77 -11.76
CA MET A 45 5.31 -1.40 -11.28
C MET A 45 4.85 -1.38 -9.84
N CYS A 46 5.67 -0.84 -8.96
CA CYS A 46 5.36 -0.67 -7.55
C CYS A 46 5.50 0.81 -7.20
N GLY A 47 4.61 1.28 -6.33
CA GLY A 47 4.69 2.61 -5.73
C GLY A 47 4.73 2.47 -4.22
N GLY A 48 5.37 3.42 -3.56
CA GLY A 48 5.33 3.53 -2.11
C GLY A 48 5.68 4.92 -1.60
N SER A 49 5.44 5.14 -0.31
CA SER A 49 5.82 6.38 0.37
C SER A 49 6.83 6.10 1.46
N LEU A 50 7.92 6.86 1.48
CA LEU A 50 8.88 6.89 2.58
C LEU A 50 8.22 7.54 3.79
N VAL A 51 7.93 6.74 4.81
CA VAL A 51 7.36 7.21 6.09
C VAL A 51 8.42 7.37 7.18
N HIS A 52 9.58 6.76 6.96
CA HIS A 52 10.76 6.85 7.82
C HIS A 52 11.99 6.48 6.99
N GLU A 53 13.20 6.86 7.42
CA GLU A 53 14.47 6.66 6.69
C GLU A 53 14.70 5.24 6.15
N HIS A 54 14.15 4.23 6.82
CA HIS A 54 14.30 2.81 6.47
C HIS A 54 12.96 2.12 6.17
N PHE A 55 11.86 2.87 6.08
CA PHE A 55 10.53 2.30 5.90
C PHE A 55 9.79 2.98 4.75
N VAL A 56 9.46 2.18 3.74
CA VAL A 56 8.59 2.55 2.62
C VAL A 56 7.29 1.80 2.79
N LEU A 57 6.17 2.52 2.81
CA LEU A 57 4.84 1.92 2.80
C LEU A 57 4.35 1.71 1.37
N THR A 58 3.73 0.55 1.16
CA THR A 58 3.23 0.09 -0.12
C THR A 58 1.79 -0.41 0.04
N ALA A 59 1.13 -0.70 -1.07
CA ALA A 59 -0.19 -1.36 -1.03
C ALA A 59 -0.18 -2.73 -0.33
N GLY A 60 0.99 -3.39 -0.27
CA GLY A 60 1.16 -4.68 0.41
C GLY A 60 1.16 -4.59 1.94
N ASP A 61 1.33 -3.39 2.51
CA ASP A 61 1.44 -3.19 3.96
C ASP A 61 0.07 -2.95 4.63
N SER A 62 -1.03 -2.98 3.87
CA SER A 62 -2.38 -2.81 4.41
C SER A 62 -2.70 -3.85 5.48
N GLY A 63 -3.27 -3.41 6.60
CA GLY A 63 -3.50 -4.23 7.79
C GLY A 63 -2.31 -4.32 8.75
N GLY A 64 -1.12 -3.88 8.34
CA GLY A 64 0.07 -3.82 9.18
C GLY A 64 -0.02 -2.76 10.30
N PRO A 65 0.69 -2.95 11.43
CA PRO A 65 0.69 -2.02 12.54
C PRO A 65 1.62 -0.82 12.29
N LEU A 66 1.12 0.39 12.55
CA LEU A 66 1.95 1.59 12.72
C LEU A 66 2.35 1.69 14.20
N VAL A 67 3.62 1.42 14.50
CA VAL A 67 4.16 1.43 15.87
C VAL A 67 4.99 2.69 16.09
N CYS A 68 4.67 3.45 17.15
CA CYS A 68 5.46 4.57 17.64
C CYS A 68 5.70 4.36 19.13
N ASP A 69 6.93 4.56 19.61
CA ASP A 69 7.32 4.36 21.01
C ASP A 69 6.92 2.97 21.58
N ARG A 70 7.05 1.92 20.77
CA ARG A 70 6.64 0.53 21.08
C ARG A 70 5.13 0.35 21.29
N VAL A 71 4.31 1.32 20.89
CA VAL A 71 2.85 1.28 20.97
C VAL A 71 2.24 1.29 19.56
N VAL A 72 1.27 0.40 19.30
CA VAL A 72 0.50 0.43 18.06
C VAL A 72 -0.45 1.63 18.08
N GLN A 73 -0.19 2.61 17.22
CA GLN A 73 -0.96 3.85 17.10
C GLN A 73 -2.00 3.75 15.98
N GLY A 74 -1.67 3.04 14.91
CA GLY A 74 -2.48 2.96 13.70
C GLY A 74 -2.46 1.58 13.08
N ILE A 75 -3.45 1.30 12.24
CA ILE A 75 -3.43 0.18 11.30
C ILE A 75 -3.42 0.79 9.91
N ILE A 76 -2.48 0.38 9.07
CA ILE A 76 -2.35 0.85 7.69
C ILE A 76 -3.64 0.48 6.95
N SER A 77 -4.30 1.45 6.32
CA SER A 77 -5.57 1.22 5.63
C SER A 77 -5.40 1.34 4.12
N TRP A 78 -5.42 2.56 3.60
CA TRP A 78 -5.28 2.85 2.17
C TRP A 78 -4.62 4.21 1.98
N GLY A 79 -4.03 4.43 0.82
CA GLY A 79 -3.52 5.72 0.38
C GLY A 79 -4.17 6.12 -0.93
N PRO A 80 -4.28 7.41 -1.26
CA PRO A 80 -4.77 7.82 -2.56
C PRO A 80 -3.77 7.40 -3.65
N ASP A 81 -4.29 6.89 -4.78
CA ASP A 81 -3.48 6.49 -5.96
C ASP A 81 -2.69 7.66 -6.56
N ASN A 82 -3.09 8.88 -6.21
CA ASN A 82 -2.38 10.09 -6.58
C ASN A 82 -1.09 10.28 -5.77
N ALA A 83 -0.77 9.37 -4.84
CA ALA A 83 0.43 9.33 -4.03
C ALA A 83 0.75 10.67 -3.33
N THR A 84 -0.31 11.40 -3.00
CA THR A 84 -0.25 12.61 -2.16
C THR A 84 -0.47 12.15 -0.72
N PRO A 85 0.48 12.37 0.20
CA PRO A 85 0.20 12.21 1.62
C PRO A 85 -1.06 13.02 1.99
N PRO A 86 -1.96 12.51 2.83
CA PRO A 86 -1.71 11.50 3.86
C PRO A 86 -2.05 10.07 3.43
N GLU A 87 -1.23 9.12 3.89
CA GLU A 87 -1.68 7.74 4.02
C GLU A 87 -2.75 7.67 5.12
N VAL A 88 -3.83 6.94 4.84
CA VAL A 88 -4.94 6.83 5.77
C VAL A 88 -4.67 5.67 6.72
N TYR A 89 -4.61 5.99 8.02
CA TYR A 89 -4.45 5.02 9.10
C TYR A 89 -5.74 4.93 9.91
N THR A 90 -6.11 3.71 10.30
CA THR A 90 -7.14 3.49 11.32
C THR A 90 -6.53 3.78 12.69
N LYS A 91 -6.97 4.85 13.36
CA LYS A 91 -6.48 5.22 14.69
C LYS A 91 -6.92 4.20 15.74
N VAL A 92 -5.96 3.41 16.24
CA VAL A 92 -6.24 2.29 17.17
C VAL A 92 -6.95 2.76 18.44
N SER A 93 -6.59 3.94 18.96
CA SER A 93 -7.19 4.49 20.18
C SER A 93 -8.72 4.63 20.10
N ARG A 94 -9.27 4.87 18.89
CA ARG A 94 -10.72 5.01 18.67
C ARG A 94 -11.47 3.69 18.82
N PHE A 95 -10.78 2.57 18.60
CA PHE A 95 -11.35 1.24 18.59
C PHE A 95 -11.02 0.42 19.84
N ILE A 96 -10.25 0.95 20.80
CA ILE A 96 -9.88 0.24 22.04
C ILE A 96 -11.08 -0.40 22.76
N PRO A 97 -12.23 0.29 22.97
CA PRO A 97 -13.38 -0.34 23.62
C PRO A 97 -13.91 -1.56 22.83
N TRP A 98 -13.97 -1.45 21.50
CA TRP A 98 -14.39 -2.53 20.62
C TRP A 98 -13.37 -3.67 20.60
N ILE A 99 -12.07 -3.39 20.47
CA ILE A 99 -10.98 -4.38 20.51
C ILE A 99 -11.05 -5.19 21.81
N LYS A 100 -11.16 -4.51 22.96
CA LYS A 100 -11.30 -5.18 24.28
C LYS A 100 -12.53 -6.09 24.32
N LYS A 101 -13.66 -5.64 23.76
CA LYS A 101 -14.89 -6.43 23.66
C LYS A 101 -14.69 -7.69 22.82
N GLU A 102 -14.04 -7.60 21.67
CA GLU A 102 -13.78 -8.76 20.80
C GLU A 102 -12.76 -9.72 21.42
N LEU A 103 -11.67 -9.21 22.01
CA LEU A 103 -10.70 -10.02 22.74
C LEU A 103 -11.34 -10.79 23.89
N ALA A 104 -12.32 -10.19 24.59
CA ALA A 104 -13.06 -10.87 25.66
C ALA A 104 -13.96 -12.01 25.15
N LYS A 105 -14.33 -12.01 23.87
CA LYS A 105 -15.06 -13.13 23.23
C LYS A 105 -14.14 -14.26 22.81
N LEU A 106 -12.87 -13.94 22.51
CA LEU A 106 -11.81 -14.91 22.23
C LEU A 106 -11.38 -15.58 23.55
N LYS A 107 -12.28 -16.34 24.19
CA LYS A 107 -12.04 -17.10 25.44
C LYS A 107 -11.16 -18.34 25.24
N LYS A 108 -10.24 -18.33 24.29
CA LYS A 108 -9.16 -19.30 24.18
C LYS A 108 -7.87 -18.55 23.82
N PRO A 109 -6.74 -18.84 24.48
CA PRO A 109 -5.44 -18.40 23.97
C PRO A 109 -5.33 -18.81 22.51
N LEU A 110 -4.86 -17.93 21.64
CA LEU A 110 -4.41 -18.35 20.33
C LEU A 110 -3.16 -19.22 20.53
N ASP A 111 -3.37 -20.52 20.71
CA ASP A 111 -2.35 -21.54 20.51
C ASP A 111 -2.08 -21.57 19.00
N ILE A 112 -1.26 -20.62 18.50
CA ILE A 112 -0.65 -20.69 17.18
C ILE A 112 0.68 -21.41 17.36
N PRO A 113 0.77 -22.74 17.14
CA PRO A 113 2.07 -23.38 17.04
C PRO A 113 2.83 -22.78 15.85
N GLY A 114 4.00 -22.19 16.11
CA GLY A 114 4.97 -21.81 15.07
C GLY A 114 5.23 -20.32 14.83
N PHE A 115 4.72 -19.40 15.65
CA PHE A 115 5.00 -17.95 15.44
C PHE A 115 6.33 -17.46 16.07
N PHE A 116 6.99 -18.31 16.87
CA PHE A 116 8.32 -18.04 17.45
C PHE A 116 9.29 -19.22 17.23
N SER A 117 9.38 -19.76 16.01
CA SER A 117 10.51 -20.63 15.64
C SER A 117 11.52 -19.86 14.80
#